data_AF-A0A4Q2DUZ3-F1
#
_entry.id   AF-A0A4Q2DUZ3-F1
#
_cell.length_a   1.000
_cell.length_b   1.000
_cell.length_c   1.000
_cell.angle_alpha   90.00
_cell.angle_beta   90.00
_cell.angle_gamma   90.00
#
_symmetry.space_group_name_H-M   'P 1'
#
loop_
_entity.id
_entity.type
_entity.pdbx_description
1 polymer ?
#
loop_
_entity_poly.entity_id
_entity_poly.type
_entity_poly.pdbx_seq_one_letter_code
_entity_poly.pdbx_strand_id
1 'polypeptide(L)'
;MRYKLLAFVVISLSISGLNATDFTNCLERVRNGEAGTGKIGATDNHGNVLEDVGKATGLTYGLCVRMCGSGQQQFQWTIFSQQFSSWLLPWLALVSQLPFGPKDKLDNLESVLLTVGSPMLVAYSLVLTVLNGRWIARRFSKHNYPNIRNAVRVLSSLQQAPLRVTNEDALLASLIVLPHNDEWWRELIEWLAYPHTWSISAVTSISWVVTAYIFTVIDSFMGDLTVTINAHGQGSVGSLWLWLLPIVIGWLQLSPKCDEVRVRSAVERANKIAYVATDTHPVLVQEHSTEQRAIYLAFSEGDEKDDVLRRDERVTAPIYNYARFLPWVQAVEKVSETFEVVSGHYRRHESVDPDITWVTAADRSSGHWSKPHERNRVVRPLEADGDPTSSPGLLLPRFWHFYCNGEQ
;
A
#
# COMPACT_ATOMS: atom_id res chain seq x y z
N MET A 1 -14.02 -18.80 -29.31
CA MET A 1 -12.60 -18.36 -29.40
C MET A 1 -11.73 -18.83 -28.24
N ARG A 2 -12.19 -18.74 -26.98
CA ARG A 2 -11.39 -19.10 -25.78
C ARG A 2 -10.85 -20.54 -25.77
N TYR A 3 -11.64 -21.52 -26.23
CA TYR A 3 -11.22 -22.93 -26.29
C TYR A 3 -10.20 -23.23 -27.40
N LYS A 4 -10.26 -22.47 -28.50
CA LYS A 4 -9.30 -22.60 -29.63
C LYS A 4 -7.94 -22.00 -29.28
N LEU A 5 -7.91 -20.92 -28.48
CA LEU A 5 -6.67 -20.33 -27.98
C LEU A 5 -5.96 -21.27 -27.01
N LEU A 6 -6.72 -21.92 -26.12
CA LEU A 6 -6.20 -22.86 -25.12
C LEU A 6 -5.66 -24.14 -25.77
N ALA A 7 -6.35 -24.68 -26.77
CA ALA A 7 -5.86 -25.79 -27.58
C ALA A 7 -4.59 -25.42 -28.38
N PHE A 8 -4.50 -24.20 -28.91
CA PHE A 8 -3.33 -23.74 -29.66
C PHE A 8 -2.09 -23.53 -28.78
N VAL A 9 -2.27 -23.09 -27.52
CA VAL A 9 -1.20 -22.99 -26.51
C VAL A 9 -0.72 -24.38 -26.10
N VAL A 10 -1.62 -25.32 -25.82
CA VAL A 10 -1.26 -26.71 -25.44
C VAL A 10 -0.56 -27.44 -26.59
N ILE A 11 -1.01 -27.23 -27.84
CA ILE A 11 -0.40 -27.84 -29.03
C ILE A 11 0.95 -27.16 -29.36
N SER A 12 1.10 -25.83 -29.19
CA SER A 12 2.39 -25.14 -29.40
C SER A 12 3.45 -25.53 -28.38
N LEU A 13 3.08 -25.82 -27.13
CA LEU A 13 4.00 -26.30 -26.09
C LEU A 13 4.54 -27.72 -26.38
N SER A 14 3.89 -28.48 -27.26
CA SER A 14 4.24 -29.89 -27.52
C SER A 14 5.22 -30.11 -28.69
N ILE A 15 5.56 -29.07 -29.47
CA ILE A 15 6.32 -29.22 -30.73
C ILE A 15 7.83 -28.94 -30.58
N SER A 16 8.28 -28.37 -29.46
CA SER A 16 9.69 -27.97 -29.27
C SER A 16 10.69 -29.11 -28.98
N GLY A 17 10.27 -30.38 -29.02
CA GLY A 17 11.08 -31.52 -28.56
C GLY A 17 12.02 -32.16 -29.59
N LEU A 18 11.95 -31.78 -30.88
CA LEU A 18 12.53 -32.62 -31.95
C LEU A 18 14.03 -32.40 -32.23
N ASN A 19 14.69 -31.36 -31.70
CA ASN A 19 16.12 -31.09 -31.90
C ASN A 19 16.79 -30.54 -30.64
N ALA A 20 16.60 -31.23 -29.53
CA ALA A 20 17.11 -30.79 -28.25
C ALA A 20 18.47 -31.43 -27.94
N THR A 21 19.41 -30.62 -27.47
CA THR A 21 20.84 -30.96 -27.38
C THR A 21 21.26 -31.19 -25.93
N ASP A 22 21.98 -32.29 -25.69
CA ASP A 22 22.53 -32.60 -24.37
C ASP A 22 23.92 -31.97 -24.24
N PHE A 23 23.96 -30.79 -23.61
CA PHE A 23 25.22 -30.06 -23.41
C PHE A 23 26.19 -30.76 -22.46
N THR A 24 25.70 -31.61 -21.55
CA THR A 24 26.54 -32.39 -20.64
C THR A 24 27.29 -33.46 -21.40
N ASN A 25 26.57 -34.23 -22.22
CA ASN A 25 27.18 -35.21 -23.12
C ASN A 25 28.11 -34.53 -24.14
N CYS A 26 27.72 -33.38 -24.69
CA CYS A 26 28.58 -32.61 -25.59
C CYS A 26 29.90 -32.16 -24.94
N LEU A 27 29.85 -31.65 -23.71
CA LEU A 27 31.06 -31.27 -22.98
C LEU A 27 31.96 -32.48 -22.71
N GLU A 28 31.38 -33.62 -22.38
CA GLU A 28 32.11 -34.87 -22.16
C GLU A 28 32.80 -35.36 -23.45
N ARG A 29 32.11 -35.29 -24.59
CA ARG A 29 32.68 -35.55 -25.92
C ARG A 29 33.87 -34.65 -26.24
N VAL A 30 33.77 -33.36 -25.90
CA VAL A 30 34.90 -32.42 -26.06
C VAL A 30 36.05 -32.81 -25.13
N ARG A 31 35.79 -33.12 -23.85
CA ARG A 31 36.81 -33.59 -22.88
C ARG A 31 37.51 -34.87 -23.35
N ASN A 32 36.78 -35.76 -24.02
CA ASN A 32 37.29 -37.00 -24.59
C ASN A 32 38.09 -36.80 -25.90
N GLY A 33 38.30 -35.54 -26.32
CA GLY A 33 39.18 -35.18 -27.45
C GLY A 33 38.50 -35.16 -28.81
N GLU A 34 37.17 -35.26 -28.88
CA GLU A 34 36.44 -35.35 -30.15
C GLU A 34 36.46 -34.04 -30.96
N ALA A 35 36.73 -32.90 -30.30
CA ALA A 35 36.92 -31.60 -30.93
C ALA A 35 38.38 -31.31 -31.35
N GLY A 36 39.29 -32.26 -31.11
CA GLY A 36 40.75 -32.08 -31.26
C GLY A 36 41.45 -31.72 -29.95
N THR A 37 42.78 -31.61 -30.01
CA THR A 37 43.64 -31.25 -28.86
C THR A 37 44.24 -29.85 -29.04
N GLY A 38 44.62 -29.19 -27.93
CA GLY A 38 45.20 -27.84 -27.93
C GLY A 38 44.19 -26.72 -27.66
N LYS A 39 44.53 -25.48 -28.03
CA LYS A 39 43.70 -24.28 -27.76
C LYS A 39 42.49 -24.16 -28.70
N ILE A 40 41.60 -25.14 -28.65
CA ILE A 40 40.41 -25.22 -29.50
C ILE A 40 39.22 -24.42 -28.95
N GLY A 41 39.38 -23.76 -27.81
CA GLY A 41 38.33 -22.96 -27.16
C GLY A 41 37.61 -23.68 -26.02
N ALA A 42 38.20 -24.74 -25.45
CA ALA A 42 37.78 -25.33 -24.19
C ALA A 42 38.35 -24.50 -23.02
N THR A 43 37.55 -24.20 -22.00
CA THR A 43 37.89 -23.22 -20.96
C THR A 43 37.83 -23.76 -19.53
N ASP A 44 38.54 -23.10 -18.62
CA ASP A 44 38.38 -23.29 -17.17
C ASP A 44 37.26 -22.41 -16.57
N ASN A 45 37.09 -22.47 -15.25
CA ASN A 45 36.11 -21.66 -14.49
C ASN A 45 36.39 -20.15 -14.54
N HIS A 46 37.58 -19.75 -15.00
CA HIS A 46 37.98 -18.34 -15.15
C HIS A 46 37.84 -17.87 -16.60
N GLY A 47 37.38 -18.73 -17.52
CA GLY A 47 37.24 -18.42 -18.94
C GLY A 47 38.55 -18.50 -19.74
N ASN A 48 39.63 -19.02 -19.16
CA ASN A 48 40.91 -19.19 -19.85
C ASN A 48 40.87 -20.40 -20.77
N VAL A 49 41.32 -20.25 -22.02
CA VAL A 49 41.41 -21.37 -22.97
C VAL A 49 42.54 -22.32 -22.57
N LEU A 50 42.19 -23.58 -22.31
CA LEU A 50 43.10 -24.64 -21.90
C LEU A 50 43.70 -25.35 -23.12
N GLU A 51 44.92 -25.86 -22.96
CA GLU A 51 45.57 -26.77 -23.92
C GLU A 51 45.19 -28.24 -23.66
N ASP A 52 45.04 -28.59 -22.38
CA ASP A 52 44.55 -29.89 -21.92
C ASP A 52 43.01 -29.85 -21.81
N VAL A 53 42.37 -30.34 -22.86
CA VAL A 53 40.89 -30.34 -23.01
C VAL A 53 40.23 -31.26 -21.98
N GLY A 54 40.94 -32.26 -21.45
CA GLY A 54 40.41 -33.20 -20.46
C GLY A 54 40.02 -32.54 -19.14
N LYS A 55 40.56 -31.36 -18.84
CA LYS A 55 40.27 -30.58 -17.62
C LYS A 55 39.29 -29.43 -17.85
N ALA A 56 38.74 -29.29 -19.06
CA ALA A 56 37.85 -28.18 -19.38
C ALA A 56 36.57 -28.22 -18.55
N THR A 57 36.21 -27.12 -17.90
CA THR A 57 34.94 -26.97 -17.18
C THR A 57 33.90 -26.18 -17.97
N GLY A 58 34.31 -25.55 -19.07
CA GLY A 58 33.42 -24.84 -20.00
C GLY A 58 33.93 -24.85 -21.44
N LEU A 59 33.17 -24.22 -22.34
CA LEU A 59 33.48 -24.06 -23.76
C LEU A 59 33.21 -22.61 -24.16
N THR A 60 34.03 -22.07 -25.04
CA THR A 60 33.69 -20.84 -25.76
C THR A 60 32.41 -21.05 -26.58
N TYR A 61 31.61 -19.99 -26.72
CA TYR A 61 30.33 -20.07 -27.46
C TYR A 61 30.51 -20.60 -28.90
N GLY A 62 31.55 -20.15 -29.60
CA GLY A 62 31.85 -20.62 -30.96
C GLY A 62 32.15 -22.11 -31.04
N LEU A 63 32.89 -22.67 -30.07
CA LEU A 63 33.15 -24.10 -29.97
C LEU A 63 31.88 -24.88 -29.60
N CYS A 64 31.07 -24.34 -28.69
CA CYS A 64 29.78 -24.93 -28.29
C CYS A 64 28.82 -25.05 -29.48
N VAL A 65 28.63 -23.99 -30.27
CA VAL A 65 27.75 -24.05 -31.46
C VAL A 65 28.29 -25.03 -32.50
N ARG A 66 29.61 -25.15 -32.64
CA ARG A 66 30.24 -26.07 -33.59
C ARG A 66 30.09 -27.54 -33.19
N MET A 67 30.28 -27.86 -31.91
CA MET A 67 30.29 -29.24 -31.39
C MET A 67 28.91 -29.71 -30.93
N CYS A 68 28.15 -28.83 -30.30
CA CYS A 68 26.85 -29.10 -29.71
C CYS A 68 25.69 -28.61 -30.59
N GLY A 69 25.95 -27.80 -31.62
CA GLY A 69 24.90 -27.19 -32.43
C GLY A 69 24.27 -25.94 -31.79
N SER A 70 23.36 -25.29 -32.52
CA SER A 70 22.61 -24.12 -32.05
C SER A 70 21.26 -24.47 -31.40
N GLY A 71 21.05 -25.75 -31.06
CA GLY A 71 19.81 -26.24 -30.46
C GLY A 71 19.65 -25.79 -29.00
N GLN A 72 18.42 -25.86 -28.49
CA GLN A 72 18.16 -25.66 -27.06
C GLN A 72 18.31 -26.97 -26.29
N GLN A 73 18.63 -26.89 -24.99
CA GLN A 73 18.68 -28.06 -24.14
C GLN A 73 17.29 -28.69 -23.99
N GLN A 74 17.24 -30.02 -23.83
CA GLN A 74 15.99 -30.71 -23.53
C GLN A 74 15.36 -30.13 -22.26
N PHE A 75 14.10 -29.69 -22.38
CA PHE A 75 13.33 -29.29 -21.23
C PHE A 75 13.05 -30.51 -20.34
N GLN A 76 13.65 -30.53 -19.15
CA GLN A 76 13.48 -31.61 -18.19
C GLN A 76 12.37 -31.25 -17.19
N TRP A 77 11.15 -31.73 -17.44
CA TRP A 77 9.98 -31.47 -16.59
C TRP A 77 10.22 -31.90 -15.13
N THR A 78 10.92 -32.99 -14.88
CA THR A 78 11.21 -33.46 -13.51
C THR A 78 12.06 -32.46 -12.73
N ILE A 79 13.14 -31.94 -13.34
CA ILE A 79 13.98 -30.91 -12.71
C ILE A 79 13.18 -29.62 -12.55
N PHE A 80 12.48 -29.18 -13.61
CA PHE A 80 11.64 -27.98 -13.55
C PHE A 80 10.59 -28.07 -12.44
N SER A 81 9.84 -29.17 -12.35
CA SER A 81 8.75 -29.33 -11.38
C SER A 81 9.24 -29.48 -9.95
N GLN A 82 10.37 -30.18 -9.72
CA GLN A 82 11.01 -30.24 -8.40
C GLN A 82 11.45 -28.85 -7.95
N GLN A 83 12.19 -28.15 -8.81
CA GLN A 83 12.66 -26.80 -8.52
C GLN A 83 11.45 -25.87 -8.32
N PHE A 84 10.54 -25.78 -9.29
CA PHE A 84 9.31 -24.98 -9.22
C PHE A 84 8.49 -25.25 -7.95
N SER A 85 8.31 -26.50 -7.52
CA SER A 85 7.55 -26.82 -6.30
C SER A 85 8.31 -26.45 -5.03
N SER A 86 9.61 -26.74 -4.98
CA SER A 86 10.47 -26.39 -3.84
C SER A 86 10.57 -24.88 -3.63
N TRP A 87 10.41 -24.09 -4.71
CA TRP A 87 10.44 -22.64 -4.66
C TRP A 87 9.04 -22.04 -4.49
N LEU A 88 8.06 -22.37 -5.34
CA LEU A 88 6.72 -21.75 -5.35
C LEU A 88 5.92 -22.00 -4.06
N LEU A 89 6.02 -23.19 -3.45
CA LEU A 89 5.18 -23.53 -2.30
C LEU A 89 5.47 -22.67 -1.07
N PRO A 90 6.74 -22.46 -0.65
CA PRO A 90 7.07 -21.46 0.37
C PRO A 90 6.58 -20.04 0.02
N TRP A 91 6.60 -19.66 -1.26
CA TRP A 91 6.12 -18.34 -1.70
C TRP A 91 4.60 -18.20 -1.57
N LEU A 92 3.83 -19.19 -2.01
CA LEU A 92 2.37 -19.20 -1.83
C LEU A 92 2.01 -19.21 -0.34
N ALA A 93 2.81 -19.89 0.49
CA ALA A 93 2.64 -19.89 1.93
C ALA A 93 2.84 -18.49 2.53
N LEU A 94 3.82 -17.69 2.06
CA LEU A 94 4.01 -16.30 2.51
C LEU A 94 2.95 -15.35 1.96
N VAL A 95 2.61 -15.45 0.68
CA VAL A 95 1.59 -14.60 0.04
C VAL A 95 0.22 -14.84 0.67
N SER A 96 -0.10 -16.07 1.07
CA SER A 96 -1.36 -16.36 1.77
C SER A 96 -1.49 -15.67 3.15
N GLN A 97 -0.38 -15.16 3.71
CA GLN A 97 -0.40 -14.38 4.94
C GLN A 97 -0.70 -12.90 4.71
N LEU A 98 -0.72 -12.44 3.45
CA LEU A 98 -1.00 -11.05 3.16
C LEU A 98 -2.49 -10.74 3.40
N PRO A 99 -2.77 -9.55 3.95
CA PRO A 99 -4.14 -9.12 4.20
C PRO A 99 -4.81 -8.69 2.90
N PHE A 100 -5.58 -9.60 2.31
CA PHE A 100 -6.47 -9.26 1.20
C PHE A 100 -7.77 -8.71 1.80
N GLY A 101 -7.95 -7.40 1.66
CA GLY A 101 -9.07 -6.65 2.23
C GLY A 101 -10.41 -7.26 1.77
N PRO A 102 -11.29 -7.68 2.69
CA PRO A 102 -12.46 -8.49 2.35
C PRO A 102 -13.54 -7.63 1.67
N LYS A 103 -13.44 -7.48 0.35
CA LYS A 103 -14.52 -6.99 -0.49
C LYS A 103 -15.29 -8.18 -1.09
N ASP A 104 -14.59 -9.03 -1.85
CA ASP A 104 -15.13 -10.23 -2.48
C ASP A 104 -14.08 -11.33 -2.67
N LYS A 105 -14.49 -12.61 -2.69
CA LYS A 105 -13.59 -13.76 -2.87
C LYS A 105 -12.81 -13.72 -4.21
N LEU A 106 -13.41 -13.13 -5.25
CA LEU A 106 -12.79 -13.00 -6.57
C LEU A 106 -11.78 -11.85 -6.61
N ASP A 107 -12.10 -10.69 -6.03
CA ASP A 107 -11.16 -9.57 -5.92
C ASP A 107 -9.95 -9.95 -5.03
N ASN A 108 -10.14 -10.81 -4.04
CA ASN A 108 -9.06 -11.41 -3.27
C ASN A 108 -8.16 -12.32 -4.11
N LEU A 109 -8.73 -13.12 -5.02
CA LEU A 109 -7.95 -13.97 -5.92
C LEU A 109 -7.16 -13.11 -6.91
N GLU A 110 -7.78 -12.06 -7.47
CA GLU A 110 -7.10 -11.11 -8.35
C GLU A 110 -5.93 -10.42 -7.64
N SER A 111 -6.15 -9.96 -6.40
CA SER A 111 -5.11 -9.37 -5.57
C SER A 111 -3.94 -10.33 -5.33
N VAL A 112 -4.22 -11.60 -5.06
CA VAL A 112 -3.20 -12.65 -4.92
C VAL A 112 -2.43 -12.84 -6.22
N LEU A 113 -3.13 -12.96 -7.35
CA LEU A 113 -2.54 -13.15 -8.66
C LEU A 113 -1.66 -11.96 -9.07
N LEU A 114 -2.11 -10.73 -8.80
CA LEU A 114 -1.33 -9.52 -9.02
C LEU A 114 -0.11 -9.45 -8.09
N THR A 115 -0.24 -9.91 -6.84
CA THR A 115 0.87 -9.93 -5.88
C THR A 115 1.95 -10.91 -6.32
N VAL A 116 1.57 -12.13 -6.73
CA VAL A 116 2.50 -13.15 -7.24
C VAL A 116 3.06 -12.76 -8.60
N GLY A 117 2.23 -12.19 -9.47
CA GLY A 117 2.58 -11.82 -10.84
C GLY A 117 3.42 -10.55 -10.94
N SER A 118 3.30 -9.62 -9.99
CA SER A 118 4.08 -8.38 -9.95
C SER A 118 4.58 -8.02 -8.54
N PRO A 119 5.64 -8.71 -8.09
CA PRO A 119 6.32 -8.37 -6.84
C PRO A 119 6.79 -6.90 -6.76
N MET A 120 7.18 -6.30 -7.90
CA MET A 120 7.59 -4.89 -7.96
C MET A 120 6.43 -3.94 -7.65
N LEU A 121 5.22 -4.23 -8.13
CA LEU A 121 4.04 -3.42 -7.83
C LEU A 121 3.71 -3.46 -6.33
N VAL A 122 3.82 -4.65 -5.72
CA VAL A 122 3.62 -4.85 -4.28
C VAL A 122 4.63 -4.02 -3.48
N ALA A 123 5.90 -4.04 -3.87
CA ALA A 123 6.94 -3.23 -3.23
C ALA A 123 6.69 -1.73 -3.40
N TYR A 124 6.34 -1.31 -4.62
CA TYR A 124 6.02 0.07 -4.93
C TYR A 124 4.87 0.59 -4.08
N SER A 125 3.77 -0.15 -3.98
CA SER A 125 2.61 0.18 -3.15
C SER A 125 2.95 0.26 -1.65
N LEU A 126 3.86 -0.59 -1.17
CA LEU A 126 4.36 -0.55 0.21
C LEU A 126 5.19 0.72 0.46
N VAL A 127 6.14 1.01 -0.44
CA VAL A 127 6.98 2.21 -0.36
C VAL A 127 6.13 3.47 -0.39
N LEU A 128 5.13 3.56 -1.27
CA LEU A 128 4.16 4.65 -1.28
C LEU A 128 3.43 4.78 0.06
N THR A 129 3.07 3.67 0.70
CA THR A 129 2.42 3.70 2.02
C THR A 129 3.32 4.34 3.08
N VAL A 130 4.58 3.91 3.14
CA VAL A 130 5.55 4.44 4.10
C VAL A 130 5.87 5.92 3.83
N LEU A 131 6.09 6.28 2.56
CA LEU A 131 6.40 7.65 2.17
C LEU A 131 5.23 8.60 2.43
N ASN A 132 4.00 8.20 2.13
CA ASN A 132 2.80 8.97 2.41
C ASN A 132 2.62 9.21 3.91
N GLY A 133 2.89 8.20 4.76
CA GLY A 133 2.89 8.34 6.21
C GLY A 133 3.93 9.37 6.71
N ARG A 134 5.12 9.42 6.11
CA ARG A 134 6.13 10.45 6.44
C ARG A 134 5.74 11.82 5.91
N TRP A 135 5.16 11.89 4.73
CA TRP A 135 4.74 13.12 4.08
C TRP A 135 3.63 13.81 4.87
N ILE A 136 2.56 13.10 5.26
CA ILE A 136 1.46 13.68 6.03
C ILE A 136 1.93 14.25 7.37
N ALA A 137 2.81 13.54 8.08
CA ALA A 137 3.37 14.02 9.33
C ALA A 137 4.14 15.36 9.16
N ARG A 138 4.89 15.50 8.07
CA ARG A 138 5.60 16.75 7.72
C ARG A 138 4.66 17.84 7.22
N ARG A 139 3.62 17.49 6.46
CA ARG A 139 2.64 18.47 5.96
C ARG A 139 1.91 19.12 7.11
N PHE A 140 1.48 18.33 8.10
CA PHE A 140 0.74 18.81 9.26
C PHE A 140 1.59 19.41 10.38
N SER A 141 2.91 19.15 10.42
CA SER A 141 3.79 19.74 11.45
C SER A 141 3.92 21.26 11.36
N LYS A 142 3.51 21.86 10.24
CA LYS A 142 3.50 23.32 10.03
C LYS A 142 2.32 24.02 10.71
N HIS A 143 1.26 23.28 11.00
CA HIS A 143 0.04 23.82 11.57
C HIS A 143 0.05 23.65 13.10
N ASN A 144 -0.60 24.57 13.79
CA ASN A 144 -0.78 24.55 15.23
C ASN A 144 -2.26 24.83 15.55
N TYR A 145 -2.99 23.78 15.88
CA TYR A 145 -4.42 23.76 16.18
C TYR A 145 -4.78 22.44 16.89
N PRO A 146 -5.87 22.36 17.68
CA PRO A 146 -6.37 21.10 18.23
C PRO A 146 -6.53 19.99 17.19
N ASN A 147 -6.45 18.75 17.66
CA ASN A 147 -6.67 17.53 16.87
C ASN A 147 -5.75 17.29 15.67
N ILE A 148 -4.73 18.12 15.38
CA ILE A 148 -3.78 17.86 14.29
C ILE A 148 -3.16 16.45 14.38
N ARG A 149 -2.70 16.05 15.58
CA ARG A 149 -2.15 14.72 15.80
C ARG A 149 -3.17 13.62 15.54
N ASN A 150 -4.43 13.89 15.88
CA ASN A 150 -5.52 12.96 15.65
C ASN A 150 -5.85 12.85 14.15
N ALA A 151 -5.95 13.98 13.45
CA ALA A 151 -6.16 14.04 12.01
C ALA A 151 -5.07 13.28 11.24
N VAL A 152 -3.79 13.49 11.58
CA VAL A 152 -2.66 12.75 10.97
C VAL A 152 -2.82 11.24 11.18
N ARG A 153 -3.20 10.80 12.39
CA ARG A 153 -3.39 9.37 12.69
C ARG A 153 -4.59 8.78 11.93
N VAL A 154 -5.71 9.50 11.87
CA VAL A 154 -6.91 9.09 11.13
C VAL A 154 -6.59 8.97 9.65
N LEU A 155 -6.09 10.03 9.03
CA LEU A 155 -5.80 10.08 7.59
C LEU A 155 -4.73 9.06 7.18
N SER A 156 -3.70 8.86 8.00
CA SER A 156 -2.70 7.80 7.78
C SER A 156 -3.30 6.40 7.91
N SER A 157 -4.30 6.21 8.78
CA SER A 157 -4.96 4.91 8.95
C SER A 157 -5.97 4.62 7.86
N LEU A 158 -6.57 5.66 7.26
CA LEU A 158 -7.49 5.56 6.13
C LEU A 158 -6.80 5.55 4.76
N GLN A 159 -5.46 5.51 4.71
CA GLN A 159 -4.73 5.51 3.44
C GLN A 159 -5.09 4.33 2.53
N GLN A 160 -5.45 3.18 3.12
CA GLN A 160 -5.79 1.98 2.37
C GLN A 160 -7.28 1.92 1.99
N ALA A 161 -8.06 2.93 2.36
CA ALA A 161 -9.49 3.03 2.04
C ALA A 161 -9.73 4.09 0.95
N PRO A 162 -10.84 4.00 0.18
CA PRO A 162 -11.25 5.00 -0.80
C PRO A 162 -11.77 6.27 -0.11
N LEU A 163 -10.86 7.00 0.55
CA LEU A 163 -11.15 8.21 1.30
C LEU A 163 -11.61 9.32 0.37
N ARG A 164 -12.73 9.96 0.72
CA ARG A 164 -13.23 11.18 0.08
C ARG A 164 -13.53 12.23 1.14
N VAL A 165 -13.29 13.48 0.75
CA VAL A 165 -13.49 14.65 1.59
C VAL A 165 -14.30 15.67 0.80
N THR A 166 -15.42 16.09 1.37
CA THR A 166 -16.26 17.17 0.86
C THR A 166 -16.16 18.39 1.74
N ASN A 167 -16.20 19.57 1.13
CA ASN A 167 -16.32 20.85 1.82
C ASN A 167 -17.69 21.51 1.59
N GLU A 168 -18.64 20.76 1.02
CA GLU A 168 -20.02 21.21 0.87
C GLU A 168 -20.61 21.55 2.24
N ASP A 169 -21.45 22.59 2.28
CA ASP A 169 -22.16 23.07 3.48
C ASP A 169 -21.27 23.31 4.71
N ALA A 170 -19.99 23.68 4.51
CA ALA A 170 -19.00 23.83 5.57
C ALA A 170 -18.86 22.59 6.48
N LEU A 171 -19.17 21.39 5.98
CA LEU A 171 -19.07 20.14 6.73
C LEU A 171 -17.65 19.90 7.26
N LEU A 172 -16.64 20.07 6.40
CA LEU A 172 -15.24 19.87 6.78
C LEU A 172 -14.75 20.91 7.78
N ALA A 173 -15.06 22.18 7.52
CA ALA A 173 -14.71 23.27 8.44
C ALA A 173 -15.35 23.05 9.82
N SER A 174 -16.63 22.66 9.85
CA SER A 174 -17.35 22.33 11.09
C SER A 174 -16.68 21.18 11.84
N LEU A 175 -16.29 20.12 11.12
CA LEU A 175 -15.61 18.95 11.70
C LEU A 175 -14.28 19.29 12.38
N ILE A 176 -13.54 20.24 11.82
CA ILE A 176 -12.21 20.63 12.33
C ILE A 176 -12.33 21.62 13.50
N VAL A 177 -13.27 22.54 13.41
CA VAL A 177 -13.27 23.75 14.25
C VAL A 177 -14.13 23.60 15.48
N LEU A 178 -15.31 23.00 15.36
CA LEU A 178 -16.23 22.89 16.49
C LEU A 178 -15.62 22.02 17.60
N PRO A 179 -15.65 22.47 18.87
CA PRO A 179 -15.12 21.69 19.98
C PRO A 179 -15.89 20.38 20.21
N HIS A 180 -17.20 20.35 19.89
CA HIS A 180 -18.02 19.14 19.94
C HIS A 180 -17.45 18.00 19.07
N ASN A 181 -16.76 18.33 17.98
CA ASN A 181 -16.14 17.35 17.09
C ASN A 181 -14.78 16.85 17.58
N ASP A 182 -14.24 17.35 18.71
CA ASP A 182 -13.02 16.80 19.31
C ASP A 182 -13.21 15.32 19.71
N GLU A 183 -14.43 14.96 20.15
CA GLU A 183 -14.81 13.58 20.47
C GLU A 183 -14.85 12.69 19.23
N TRP A 184 -15.34 13.20 18.09
CA TRP A 184 -15.35 12.50 16.81
C TRP A 184 -13.94 12.02 16.42
N TRP A 185 -12.93 12.90 16.53
CA TRP A 185 -11.54 12.55 16.21
C TRP A 185 -10.97 11.50 17.15
N ARG A 186 -11.36 11.55 18.43
CA ARG A 186 -10.91 10.58 19.44
C ARG A 186 -11.54 9.21 19.20
N GLU A 187 -12.86 9.16 19.01
CA GLU A 187 -13.61 7.92 18.84
C GLU A 187 -13.19 7.20 17.55
N LEU A 188 -13.01 7.94 16.44
CA LEU A 188 -12.53 7.36 15.20
C LEU A 188 -11.14 6.73 15.35
N ILE A 189 -10.25 7.36 16.11
CA ILE A 189 -8.92 6.77 16.38
C ILE A 189 -9.05 5.51 17.21
N GLU A 190 -9.91 5.50 18.23
CA GLU A 190 -10.12 4.32 19.07
C GLU A 190 -10.60 3.13 18.24
N TRP A 191 -11.57 3.34 17.34
CA TRP A 191 -12.07 2.30 16.44
C TRP A 191 -11.05 1.89 15.36
N LEU A 192 -10.12 2.77 14.98
CA LEU A 192 -9.03 2.46 14.04
C LEU A 192 -7.77 1.90 14.73
N ALA A 193 -7.61 2.10 16.03
CA ALA A 193 -6.44 1.70 16.81
C ALA A 193 -6.55 0.23 17.23
N TYR A 194 -6.19 -0.66 16.30
CA TYR A 194 -6.19 -2.09 16.57
C TYR A 194 -4.83 -2.59 17.06
N PRO A 195 -4.76 -3.44 18.12
CA PRO A 195 -3.51 -4.02 18.58
C PRO A 195 -2.90 -4.88 17.48
N HIS A 196 -1.62 -4.65 17.21
CA HIS A 196 -0.90 -5.35 16.18
C HIS A 196 -0.60 -6.79 16.61
N THR A 197 -1.44 -7.74 16.21
CA THR A 197 -1.24 -9.17 16.50
C THR A 197 -0.85 -9.90 15.22
N TRP A 198 0.41 -10.34 15.14
CA TRP A 198 0.84 -11.26 14.09
C TRP A 198 0.12 -12.58 14.28
N SER A 199 -0.43 -13.14 13.21
CA SER A 199 -0.99 -14.49 13.27
C SER A 199 0.14 -15.48 13.54
N ILE A 200 -0.11 -16.50 14.36
CA ILE A 200 0.87 -17.57 14.61
C ILE A 200 1.31 -18.19 13.27
N SER A 201 0.36 -18.35 12.34
CA SER A 201 0.60 -18.82 10.97
C SER A 201 1.61 -17.96 10.19
N ALA A 202 1.52 -16.63 10.31
CA ALA A 202 2.46 -15.72 9.66
C ALA A 202 3.86 -15.86 10.26
N VAL A 203 3.98 -15.92 11.59
CA VAL A 203 5.26 -16.11 12.28
C VAL A 203 5.91 -17.44 11.92
N THR A 204 5.14 -18.53 11.90
CA THR A 204 5.65 -19.85 11.54
C THR A 204 6.09 -19.90 10.08
N SER A 205 5.34 -19.26 9.18
CA SER A 205 5.67 -19.23 7.74
C SER A 205 6.96 -18.44 7.47
N ILE A 206 7.12 -17.27 8.11
CA ILE A 206 8.36 -16.49 8.05
C ILE A 206 9.54 -17.30 8.59
N SER A 207 9.36 -17.93 9.76
CA SER A 207 10.42 -18.75 10.39
C SER A 207 10.83 -19.94 9.51
N TRP A 208 9.86 -20.59 8.87
CA TRP A 208 10.11 -21.70 7.95
C TRP A 208 10.91 -21.26 6.73
N VAL A 209 10.56 -20.12 6.11
CA VAL A 209 11.29 -19.59 4.96
C VAL A 209 12.72 -19.21 5.32
N VAL A 210 12.94 -18.59 6.49
CA VAL A 210 14.28 -18.28 6.99
C VAL A 210 15.10 -19.56 7.20
N THR A 211 14.49 -20.58 7.82
CA THR A 211 15.15 -21.87 8.08
C THR A 211 15.50 -22.59 6.78
N ALA A 212 14.57 -22.63 5.82
CA ALA A 212 14.78 -23.23 4.50
C ALA A 212 15.93 -22.53 3.76
N TYR A 213 15.98 -21.19 3.80
CA TYR A 213 17.07 -20.43 3.20
C TYR A 213 18.43 -20.74 3.84
N ILE A 214 18.50 -20.83 5.17
CA ILE A 214 19.74 -21.22 5.87
C ILE A 214 20.21 -22.60 5.40
N PHE A 215 19.30 -23.57 5.29
CA PHE A 215 19.65 -24.90 4.76
C PHE A 215 20.12 -24.84 3.31
N THR A 216 19.50 -24.03 2.44
CA THR A 216 19.95 -23.83 1.07
C THR A 216 21.35 -23.22 1.01
N VAL A 217 21.65 -22.25 1.87
CA VAL A 217 23.00 -21.66 1.96
C VAL A 217 24.03 -22.70 2.40
N ILE A 218 23.73 -23.47 3.46
CA ILE A 218 24.62 -24.55 3.93
C ILE A 218 24.86 -25.59 2.83
N ASP A 219 23.80 -26.05 2.16
CA ASP A 219 23.86 -27.00 1.05
C ASP A 219 24.74 -26.49 -0.09
N SER A 220 24.62 -25.20 -0.44
CA SER A 220 25.45 -24.58 -1.47
C SER A 220 26.94 -24.49 -1.12
N PHE A 221 27.30 -24.49 0.17
CA PHE A 221 28.69 -24.52 0.63
C PHE A 221 29.23 -25.94 0.89
N MET A 222 28.35 -26.92 1.14
CA MET A 222 28.73 -28.30 1.45
C MET A 222 28.60 -29.28 0.27
N GLY A 223 27.92 -28.88 -0.82
CA GLY A 223 27.70 -29.71 -2.00
C GLY A 223 28.94 -29.86 -2.90
N ASP A 224 29.10 -31.04 -3.48
CA ASP A 224 30.20 -31.38 -4.39
C ASP A 224 30.06 -30.62 -5.73
N LEU A 225 31.05 -29.80 -6.08
CA LEU A 225 31.05 -28.80 -7.17
C LEU A 225 30.76 -29.41 -8.55
N THR A 226 30.93 -30.73 -8.69
CA THR A 226 30.78 -31.48 -9.95
C THR A 226 29.33 -31.92 -10.22
N VAL A 227 28.49 -32.06 -9.19
CA VAL A 227 27.07 -32.42 -9.32
C VAL A 227 26.18 -31.17 -9.24
N THR A 228 26.65 -30.11 -8.59
CA THR A 228 25.90 -28.85 -8.39
C THR A 228 25.83 -27.97 -9.64
N ILE A 229 26.67 -28.19 -10.67
CA ILE A 229 26.57 -27.42 -11.92
C ILE A 229 25.31 -27.81 -12.73
N ASN A 230 24.71 -28.98 -12.52
CA ASN A 230 23.36 -29.25 -13.07
C ASN A 230 22.24 -28.52 -12.32
N ALA A 231 22.55 -27.92 -11.16
CA ALA A 231 21.62 -27.13 -10.34
C ALA A 231 21.88 -25.62 -10.55
N HIS A 232 21.74 -25.14 -11.78
CA HIS A 232 21.82 -23.71 -12.17
C HIS A 232 20.82 -22.77 -11.42
N GLY A 233 20.10 -23.23 -10.40
CA GLY A 233 19.07 -22.47 -9.71
C GLY A 233 19.09 -22.53 -8.18
N GLN A 234 19.95 -23.33 -7.54
CA GLN A 234 19.79 -23.63 -6.11
C GLN A 234 20.22 -22.48 -5.19
N GLY A 235 21.28 -21.73 -5.54
CA GLY A 235 21.78 -20.59 -4.73
C GLY A 235 21.32 -19.20 -5.21
N SER A 236 21.33 -18.96 -6.51
CA SER A 236 21.10 -17.63 -7.11
C SER A 236 19.62 -17.21 -7.15
N VAL A 237 18.72 -18.17 -7.34
CA VAL A 237 17.27 -17.90 -7.39
C VAL A 237 16.71 -17.70 -6.00
N GLY A 238 17.18 -18.44 -4.98
CA GLY A 238 16.76 -18.23 -3.58
C GLY A 238 17.06 -16.81 -3.06
N SER A 239 18.24 -16.26 -3.39
CA SER A 239 18.57 -14.87 -3.07
C SER A 239 17.70 -13.84 -3.81
N LEU A 240 17.23 -14.17 -5.01
CA LEU A 240 16.35 -13.32 -5.81
C LEU A 240 14.99 -13.11 -5.17
N TRP A 241 14.65 -13.82 -4.10
CA TRP A 241 13.35 -13.69 -3.43
C TRP A 241 13.43 -13.27 -1.96
N LEU A 242 14.63 -13.09 -1.40
CA LEU A 242 14.82 -12.58 -0.04
C LEU A 242 14.16 -11.21 0.19
N TRP A 243 14.07 -10.40 -0.86
CA TRP A 243 13.41 -9.09 -0.81
C TRP A 243 11.90 -9.18 -0.62
N LEU A 244 11.27 -10.36 -0.77
CA LEU A 244 9.87 -10.55 -0.41
C LEU A 244 9.64 -10.60 1.10
N LEU A 245 10.62 -11.02 1.90
CA LEU A 245 10.50 -11.01 3.36
C LEU A 245 10.20 -9.61 3.92
N PRO A 246 10.98 -8.55 3.62
CA PRO A 246 10.64 -7.21 4.10
C PRO A 246 9.31 -6.70 3.53
N ILE A 247 8.89 -7.16 2.35
CA ILE A 247 7.58 -6.81 1.78
C ILE A 247 6.45 -7.44 2.59
N VAL A 248 6.50 -8.74 2.84
CA VAL A 248 5.48 -9.46 3.61
C VAL A 248 5.43 -8.91 5.03
N ILE A 249 6.58 -8.69 5.67
CA ILE A 249 6.66 -8.08 7.01
C ILE A 249 6.05 -6.66 7.00
N GLY A 250 6.42 -5.83 6.03
CA GLY A 250 5.87 -4.47 5.91
C GLY A 250 4.36 -4.45 5.70
N TRP A 251 3.82 -5.39 4.92
CA TRP A 251 2.37 -5.51 4.73
C TRP A 251 1.64 -6.08 5.93
N LEU A 252 2.24 -7.06 6.63
CA LEU A 252 1.71 -7.54 7.90
C LEU A 252 1.61 -6.37 8.89
N GLN A 253 2.60 -5.47 8.92
CA GLN A 253 2.57 -4.25 9.73
C GLN A 253 1.39 -3.30 9.41
N LEU A 254 0.94 -3.28 8.16
CA LEU A 254 -0.14 -2.42 7.67
C LEU A 254 -1.52 -3.09 7.72
N SER A 255 -1.57 -4.40 7.91
CA SER A 255 -2.74 -5.27 7.81
C SER A 255 -4.03 -4.81 8.52
N PRO A 256 -3.99 -4.26 9.75
CA PRO A 256 -5.23 -3.86 10.42
C PRO A 256 -5.95 -2.68 9.74
N LYS A 257 -5.30 -2.01 8.79
CA LYS A 257 -5.83 -0.79 8.18
C LYS A 257 -6.53 -1.03 6.84
N CYS A 258 -6.48 -2.27 6.33
CA CYS A 258 -7.01 -2.65 5.01
C CYS A 258 -8.33 -3.44 5.07
N ASP A 259 -8.92 -3.61 6.26
CA ASP A 259 -10.19 -4.34 6.40
C ASP A 259 -11.37 -3.41 6.10
N GLU A 260 -12.00 -3.62 4.95
CA GLU A 260 -13.10 -2.79 4.48
C GLU A 260 -14.26 -2.70 5.46
N VAL A 261 -14.79 -3.84 5.92
CA VAL A 261 -15.97 -3.88 6.81
C VAL A 261 -15.67 -3.13 8.09
N ARG A 262 -14.47 -3.34 8.66
CA ARG A 262 -14.05 -2.66 9.88
C ARG A 262 -13.89 -1.16 9.66
N VAL A 263 -13.15 -0.75 8.64
CA VAL A 263 -12.85 0.67 8.38
C VAL A 263 -14.12 1.43 8.01
N ARG A 264 -15.03 0.80 7.24
CA ARG A 264 -16.37 1.32 6.96
C ARG A 264 -17.17 1.51 8.24
N SER A 265 -17.27 0.49 9.08
CA SER A 265 -18.02 0.57 10.34
C SER A 265 -17.46 1.63 11.30
N ALA A 266 -16.13 1.77 11.36
CA ALA A 266 -15.47 2.78 12.19
C ALA A 266 -15.84 4.21 11.73
N VAL A 267 -15.75 4.49 10.43
CA VAL A 267 -16.10 5.81 9.87
C VAL A 267 -17.59 6.09 10.00
N GLU A 268 -18.45 5.11 9.71
CA GLU A 268 -19.91 5.26 9.85
C GLU A 268 -20.33 5.55 11.28
N ARG A 269 -19.71 4.90 12.28
CA ARG A 269 -19.98 5.14 13.71
C ARG A 269 -19.54 6.53 14.13
N ALA A 270 -18.31 6.92 13.81
CA ALA A 270 -17.83 8.27 14.11
C ALA A 270 -18.74 9.33 13.49
N ASN A 271 -19.15 9.15 12.22
CA ASN A 271 -20.05 10.07 11.54
C ASN A 271 -21.44 10.21 12.18
N LYS A 272 -21.83 9.36 13.15
CA LYS A 272 -23.07 9.52 13.92
C LYS A 272 -23.01 10.61 14.96
N ILE A 273 -21.82 10.93 15.46
CA ILE A 273 -21.60 11.91 16.53
C ILE A 273 -21.02 13.24 16.02
N ALA A 274 -20.92 13.39 14.69
CA ALA A 274 -20.41 14.60 14.08
C ALA A 274 -21.46 15.73 14.13
N TYR A 275 -20.98 16.95 14.37
CA TYR A 275 -21.77 18.18 14.40
C TYR A 275 -21.43 19.11 13.23
N VAL A 276 -22.45 19.78 12.68
CA VAL A 276 -22.33 20.83 11.66
C VAL A 276 -22.71 22.17 12.28
N ALA A 277 -21.98 23.24 11.91
CA ALA A 277 -22.40 24.59 12.25
C ALA A 277 -23.59 24.99 11.37
N THR A 278 -24.74 25.30 11.96
CA THR A 278 -25.89 25.88 11.26
C THR A 278 -26.12 27.33 11.65
N ASP A 279 -27.08 28.00 11.02
CA ASP A 279 -27.43 29.41 11.23
C ASP A 279 -27.92 29.76 12.64
N THR A 280 -28.12 28.78 13.53
CA THR A 280 -28.62 29.05 14.88
C THR A 280 -27.80 28.37 15.97
N HIS A 281 -27.36 27.13 15.74
CA HIS A 281 -26.60 26.33 16.69
C HIS A 281 -25.88 25.16 15.99
N PRO A 282 -24.87 24.54 16.62
CA PRO A 282 -24.33 23.27 16.14
C PRO A 282 -25.40 22.19 16.21
N VAL A 283 -25.67 21.50 15.10
CA VAL A 283 -26.65 20.42 14.99
C VAL A 283 -25.94 19.13 14.62
N LEU A 284 -26.44 17.98 15.07
CA LEU A 284 -25.93 16.68 14.66
C LEU A 284 -26.10 16.50 13.16
N VAL A 285 -25.05 16.02 12.48
CA VAL A 285 -25.05 15.77 11.03
C VAL A 285 -26.22 14.84 10.61
N GLN A 286 -26.67 13.95 11.50
CA GLN A 286 -27.81 13.06 11.23
C GLN A 286 -29.16 13.78 11.16
N GLU A 287 -29.31 14.86 11.91
CA GLU A 287 -30.53 15.67 11.96
C GLU A 287 -30.54 16.71 10.83
N HIS A 288 -29.37 16.95 10.23
CA HIS A 288 -29.23 17.79 9.04
C HIS A 288 -29.71 17.02 7.80
N SER A 289 -30.47 17.69 6.94
CA SER A 289 -31.17 17.08 5.79
C SER A 289 -30.25 16.48 4.71
N THR A 290 -28.92 16.57 4.88
CA THR A 290 -27.94 16.08 3.91
C THR A 290 -27.40 14.70 4.32
N GLU A 291 -27.43 13.75 3.38
CA GLU A 291 -26.80 12.42 3.57
C GLU A 291 -25.26 12.49 3.53
N GLN A 292 -24.72 13.62 3.08
CA GLN A 292 -23.28 13.82 2.95
C GLN A 292 -22.58 13.93 4.31
N ARG A 293 -21.32 13.50 4.35
CA ARG A 293 -20.44 13.57 5.53
C ARG A 293 -19.12 14.20 5.10
N ALA A 294 -18.54 15.06 5.95
CA ALA A 294 -17.27 15.73 5.68
C ALA A 294 -16.16 14.76 5.22
N ILE A 295 -16.05 13.61 5.90
CA ILE A 295 -15.14 12.52 5.58
C ILE A 295 -15.97 11.25 5.41
N TYR A 296 -15.87 10.63 4.24
CA TYR A 296 -16.58 9.40 3.91
C TYR A 296 -15.73 8.47 3.05
N LEU A 297 -16.17 7.21 2.93
CA LEU A 297 -15.48 6.18 2.16
C LEU A 297 -16.34 5.76 0.96
N ALA A 298 -15.82 5.94 -0.24
CA ALA A 298 -16.54 5.71 -1.48
C ALA A 298 -16.47 4.23 -1.92
N PHE A 299 -17.11 3.34 -1.16
CA PHE A 299 -17.18 1.91 -1.49
C PHE A 299 -18.32 1.55 -2.47
N SER A 300 -19.33 2.41 -2.63
CA SER A 300 -20.61 2.08 -3.28
C SER A 300 -20.51 1.85 -4.80
N GLU A 301 -21.29 0.87 -5.29
CA GLU A 301 -21.52 0.52 -6.70
C GLU A 301 -22.64 1.35 -7.36
N GLY A 302 -23.32 2.24 -6.63
CA GLY A 302 -24.50 2.97 -7.11
C GLY A 302 -24.29 3.86 -8.36
N ASP A 303 -23.05 4.22 -8.68
CA ASP A 303 -22.66 4.92 -9.92
C ASP A 303 -22.09 3.94 -10.97
N GLU A 304 -22.70 2.76 -11.08
CA GLU A 304 -22.23 1.62 -11.90
C GLU A 304 -22.08 1.92 -13.40
N LYS A 305 -22.69 3.00 -13.90
CA LYS A 305 -22.64 3.35 -15.33
C LYS A 305 -21.44 4.21 -15.73
N ASP A 306 -20.80 4.95 -14.82
CA ASP A 306 -19.77 5.93 -15.20
C ASP A 306 -18.34 5.61 -14.72
N ASP A 307 -18.14 4.61 -13.84
CA ASP A 307 -16.89 4.56 -13.08
C ASP A 307 -16.16 3.20 -13.06
N VAL A 308 -16.28 2.42 -14.15
CA VAL A 308 -15.50 1.18 -14.38
C VAL A 308 -13.99 1.45 -14.32
N LEU A 309 -13.56 2.67 -14.69
CA LEU A 309 -12.16 3.07 -14.74
C LEU A 309 -11.51 3.21 -13.35
N ARG A 310 -12.29 3.32 -12.27
CA ARG A 310 -11.78 3.55 -10.90
C ARG A 310 -11.99 2.37 -9.97
N ARG A 311 -12.21 1.18 -10.52
CA ARG A 311 -12.45 -0.04 -9.75
C ARG A 311 -11.36 -0.31 -8.71
N ASP A 312 -10.10 -0.16 -9.10
CA ASP A 312 -8.93 -0.39 -8.24
C ASP A 312 -8.89 0.58 -7.04
N GLU A 313 -9.40 1.80 -7.19
CA GLU A 313 -9.45 2.77 -6.08
C GLU A 313 -10.34 2.27 -4.94
N ARG A 314 -11.36 1.46 -5.24
CA ARG A 314 -12.36 1.00 -4.28
C ARG A 314 -11.92 -0.22 -3.47
N VAL A 315 -10.91 -0.96 -3.95
CA VAL A 315 -10.48 -2.22 -3.31
C VAL A 315 -9.48 -1.95 -2.21
N THR A 316 -9.82 -2.21 -0.95
CA THR A 316 -8.96 -1.90 0.21
C THR A 316 -7.63 -2.68 0.28
N ALA A 317 -7.44 -3.69 -0.58
CA ALA A 317 -6.23 -4.47 -0.57
C ALA A 317 -4.98 -3.60 -0.83
N PRO A 318 -3.92 -3.78 -0.01
CA PRO A 318 -2.61 -3.16 -0.13
C PRO A 318 -2.08 -2.85 -1.52
N ILE A 319 -2.17 -3.84 -2.42
CA ILE A 319 -1.54 -3.79 -3.72
C ILE A 319 -2.10 -2.65 -4.58
N TYR A 320 -3.38 -2.30 -4.42
CA TYR A 320 -4.06 -1.25 -5.18
C TYR A 320 -3.79 0.18 -4.68
N ASN A 321 -2.88 0.37 -3.70
CA ASN A 321 -2.51 1.71 -3.24
C ASN A 321 -1.98 2.61 -4.38
N TYR A 322 -1.45 2.03 -5.47
CA TYR A 322 -1.07 2.79 -6.68
C TYR A 322 -2.24 3.54 -7.33
N ALA A 323 -3.48 3.09 -7.16
CA ALA A 323 -4.66 3.76 -7.70
C ALA A 323 -5.18 4.83 -6.71
N ARG A 324 -5.03 4.58 -5.41
CA ARG A 324 -5.57 5.46 -4.35
C ARG A 324 -4.67 6.62 -3.96
N PHE A 325 -3.38 6.59 -4.26
CA PHE A 325 -2.45 7.57 -3.70
C PHE A 325 -2.84 9.01 -4.06
N LEU A 326 -3.27 9.29 -5.31
CA LEU A 326 -3.66 10.64 -5.73
C LEU A 326 -4.97 11.10 -5.06
N PRO A 327 -6.09 10.36 -5.15
CA PRO A 327 -7.31 10.72 -4.43
C PRO A 327 -7.08 10.92 -2.92
N TRP A 328 -6.27 10.07 -2.30
CA TRP A 328 -5.93 10.21 -0.89
C TRP A 328 -5.11 11.47 -0.61
N VAL A 329 -4.08 11.77 -1.41
CA VAL A 329 -3.29 13.01 -1.28
C VAL A 329 -4.20 14.24 -1.44
N GLN A 330 -5.10 14.26 -2.42
CA GLN A 330 -6.06 15.35 -2.62
C GLN A 330 -6.97 15.53 -1.41
N ALA A 331 -7.49 14.44 -0.84
CA ALA A 331 -8.28 14.48 0.39
C ALA A 331 -7.48 15.06 1.56
N VAL A 332 -6.22 14.62 1.73
CA VAL A 332 -5.32 15.10 2.79
C VAL A 332 -4.98 16.57 2.63
N GLU A 333 -4.72 17.05 1.41
CA GLU A 333 -4.46 18.46 1.14
C GLU A 333 -5.67 19.33 1.49
N LYS A 334 -6.90 18.96 1.11
CA LYS A 334 -8.12 19.69 1.52
C LYS A 334 -8.23 19.84 3.04
N VAL A 335 -7.99 18.74 3.77
CA VAL A 335 -7.98 18.77 5.25
C VAL A 335 -6.85 19.68 5.74
N SER A 336 -5.65 19.56 5.16
CA SER A 336 -4.49 20.36 5.53
C SER A 336 -4.69 21.85 5.31
N GLU A 337 -5.25 22.26 4.17
CA GLU A 337 -5.58 23.65 3.84
C GLU A 337 -6.57 24.23 4.85
N THR A 338 -7.60 23.46 5.22
CA THR A 338 -8.53 23.88 6.27
C THR A 338 -7.83 24.04 7.62
N PHE A 339 -6.91 23.13 7.98
CA PHE A 339 -6.06 23.26 9.18
C PHE A 339 -5.09 24.45 9.11
N GLU A 340 -4.63 24.82 7.92
CA GLU A 340 -3.75 25.95 7.68
C GLU A 340 -4.48 27.27 7.97
N VAL A 341 -5.70 27.42 7.44
CA VAL A 341 -6.57 28.57 7.68
C VAL A 341 -6.87 28.74 9.18
N VAL A 342 -7.38 27.70 9.85
CA VAL A 342 -7.69 27.79 11.30
C VAL A 342 -6.44 28.06 12.14
N SER A 343 -5.29 27.52 11.75
CA SER A 343 -4.04 27.77 12.46
C SER A 343 -3.56 29.21 12.28
N GLY A 344 -3.77 29.79 11.09
CA GLY A 344 -3.51 31.20 10.81
C GLY A 344 -4.33 32.11 11.72
N HIS A 345 -5.66 31.91 11.78
CA HIS A 345 -6.53 32.67 12.67
C HIS A 345 -6.17 32.46 14.15
N TYR A 346 -5.86 31.22 14.56
CA TYR A 346 -5.40 30.92 15.91
C TYR A 346 -4.13 31.69 16.28
N ARG A 347 -3.14 31.79 15.36
CA ARG A 347 -1.91 32.57 15.58
C ARG A 347 -2.16 34.08 15.66
N ARG A 348 -3.14 34.58 14.91
CA ARG A 348 -3.57 35.98 14.95
C ARG A 348 -4.48 36.31 16.14
N HIS A 349 -4.83 35.31 16.95
CA HIS A 349 -5.78 35.46 18.06
C HIS A 349 -7.15 35.96 17.58
N GLU A 350 -7.62 35.43 16.45
CA GLU A 350 -8.92 35.73 15.87
C GLU A 350 -9.91 34.62 16.21
N SER A 351 -11.05 34.98 16.81
CA SER A 351 -12.15 34.04 17.05
C SER A 351 -12.92 33.79 15.76
N VAL A 352 -13.50 32.59 15.63
CA VAL A 352 -14.42 32.23 14.54
C VAL A 352 -15.61 33.20 14.46
N ASP A 353 -16.04 33.72 15.61
CA ASP A 353 -17.02 34.80 15.68
C ASP A 353 -16.30 36.14 15.86
N PRO A 354 -16.40 37.09 14.91
CA PRO A 354 -15.76 38.39 15.05
C PRO A 354 -16.26 39.19 16.26
N ASP A 355 -17.46 38.88 16.77
CA ASP A 355 -18.05 39.55 17.93
C ASP A 355 -17.56 38.97 19.28
N ILE A 356 -16.74 37.91 19.26
CA ILE A 356 -16.13 37.31 20.45
C ILE A 356 -14.68 37.78 20.55
N THR A 357 -14.37 38.51 21.63
CA THR A 357 -12.99 38.84 21.96
C THR A 357 -12.22 37.58 22.32
N TRP A 358 -11.00 37.48 21.80
CA TRP A 358 -10.17 36.30 21.99
C TRP A 358 -9.91 36.00 23.46
N VAL A 359 -10.35 34.82 23.91
CA VAL A 359 -10.11 34.34 25.26
C VAL A 359 -8.85 33.48 25.27
N THR A 360 -7.80 33.93 25.96
CA THR A 360 -6.63 33.07 26.22
C THR A 360 -6.98 32.03 27.27
N ALA A 361 -6.75 30.75 26.97
CA ALA A 361 -6.87 29.70 27.97
C ALA A 361 -5.81 29.93 29.08
N ALA A 362 -6.26 30.00 30.33
CA ALA A 362 -5.37 30.09 31.48
C ALA A 362 -4.78 28.71 31.77
N ASP A 363 -3.73 28.31 31.06
CA ASP A 363 -2.88 27.22 31.54
C ASP A 363 -1.40 27.49 31.24
N ARG A 364 -0.70 27.91 32.30
CA ARG A 364 0.70 28.37 32.27
C ARG A 364 1.64 27.32 32.87
N SER A 365 1.27 26.04 32.83
CA SER A 365 1.97 24.99 33.58
C SER A 365 2.85 24.04 32.75
N SER A 366 2.85 24.11 31.42
CA SER A 366 3.85 23.40 30.61
C SER A 366 4.10 24.17 29.31
N GLY A 367 5.35 24.25 28.85
CA GLY A 367 5.76 25.00 27.65
C GLY A 367 5.22 24.45 26.31
N HIS A 368 4.01 23.87 26.31
CA HIS A 368 3.27 23.43 25.14
C HIS A 368 2.13 24.42 24.89
N TRP A 369 2.01 24.93 23.67
CA TRP A 369 0.93 25.83 23.26
C TRP A 369 -0.44 25.27 23.72
N SER A 370 -1.15 26.02 24.56
CA SER A 370 -2.42 25.62 25.16
C SER A 370 -3.54 25.62 24.12
N LYS A 371 -4.39 24.59 24.11
CA LYS A 371 -5.56 24.51 23.21
C LYS A 371 -6.37 25.83 23.24
N PRO A 372 -6.85 26.35 22.09
CA PRO A 372 -7.77 27.48 22.07
C PRO A 372 -8.94 27.22 23.00
N HIS A 373 -9.33 28.26 23.74
CA HIS A 373 -10.52 28.22 24.57
C HIS A 373 -11.74 27.91 23.68
N GLU A 374 -12.66 27.06 24.15
CA GLU A 374 -13.82 26.60 23.35
C GLU A 374 -14.65 27.76 22.79
N ARG A 375 -14.80 28.83 23.58
CA ARG A 375 -15.46 30.08 23.16
C ARG A 375 -14.89 30.71 21.90
N ASN A 376 -13.60 30.52 21.60
CA ASN A 376 -13.00 31.10 20.38
C ASN A 376 -13.36 30.29 19.12
N ARG A 377 -13.90 29.08 19.29
CA ARG A 377 -14.15 28.07 18.23
C ARG A 377 -15.63 27.91 17.89
N VAL A 378 -16.51 28.68 18.51
CA VAL A 378 -17.97 28.58 18.37
C VAL A 378 -18.52 29.95 18.01
N VAL A 379 -19.55 29.99 17.16
CA VAL A 379 -20.29 31.24 16.88
C VAL A 379 -21.37 31.43 17.93
N ARG A 380 -21.52 32.64 18.49
CA ARG A 380 -22.65 32.91 19.39
C ARG A 380 -23.95 32.78 18.59
N PRO A 381 -25.00 32.13 19.12
CA PRO A 381 -26.34 32.33 18.61
C PRO A 381 -26.63 33.83 18.72
N LEU A 382 -27.13 34.46 17.65
CA LEU A 382 -27.74 35.78 17.81
C LEU A 382 -28.85 35.61 18.85
N GLU A 383 -28.69 36.21 20.03
CA GLU A 383 -29.85 36.45 20.88
C GLU A 383 -30.84 37.19 20.00
N ALA A 384 -32.05 36.65 19.88
CA ALA A 384 -33.16 37.34 19.26
C ALA A 384 -33.40 38.59 20.12
N ASP A 385 -32.68 39.65 19.80
CA ASP A 385 -33.02 40.98 20.26
C ASP A 385 -34.48 41.18 19.85
N GLY A 386 -35.33 41.57 20.79
CA GLY A 386 -36.79 41.51 20.71
C GLY A 386 -37.42 42.45 19.68
N ASP A 387 -36.77 42.69 18.55
CA ASP A 387 -37.25 43.43 17.40
C ASP A 387 -37.73 42.46 16.30
N PRO A 388 -39.06 42.29 16.13
CA PRO A 388 -39.65 41.41 15.12
C PRO A 388 -39.42 41.88 13.67
N THR A 389 -38.63 42.93 13.45
CA THR A 389 -38.24 43.41 12.11
C THR A 389 -36.78 43.16 11.75
N SER A 390 -35.95 42.67 12.68
CA SER A 390 -34.58 42.28 12.37
C SER A 390 -34.54 40.87 11.78
N SER A 391 -34.06 40.74 10.54
CA SER A 391 -33.88 39.44 9.88
C SER A 391 -32.85 38.62 10.66
N PRO A 392 -33.08 37.33 10.94
CA PRO A 392 -32.10 36.49 11.62
C PRO A 392 -30.82 36.45 10.78
N GLY A 393 -29.77 37.09 11.28
CA GLY A 393 -28.46 37.10 10.65
C GLY A 393 -27.89 35.68 10.60
N LEU A 394 -27.65 35.18 9.40
CA LEU A 394 -27.20 33.82 9.11
C LEU A 394 -25.80 33.55 9.73
N LEU A 395 -25.65 32.50 10.55
CA LEU A 395 -24.34 32.09 11.12
C LEU A 395 -23.47 31.31 10.11
N LEU A 396 -24.06 30.65 9.10
CA LEU A 396 -23.31 30.00 8.02
C LEU A 396 -22.40 30.97 7.26
N PRO A 397 -22.84 32.17 6.81
CA PRO A 397 -21.98 33.10 6.09
C PRO A 397 -20.86 33.69 6.95
N ARG A 398 -20.98 33.76 8.28
CA ARG A 398 -19.86 34.15 9.16
C ARG A 398 -18.81 33.06 9.27
N PHE A 399 -19.26 31.81 9.42
CA PHE A 399 -18.40 30.64 9.41
C PHE A 399 -17.72 30.51 8.03
N TRP A 400 -18.48 30.58 6.94
CA TRP A 400 -17.99 30.59 5.56
C TRP A 400 -17.05 31.77 5.27
N HIS A 401 -17.33 33.00 5.73
CA HIS A 401 -16.41 34.14 5.52
C HIS A 401 -15.07 33.95 6.24
N PHE A 402 -15.07 33.34 7.42
CA PHE A 402 -13.85 33.00 8.15
C PHE A 402 -13.00 31.97 7.39
N TYR A 403 -13.61 31.11 6.58
CA TYR A 403 -12.89 30.08 5.80
C TYR A 403 -12.57 30.46 4.35
N CYS A 404 -13.48 31.13 3.64
CA CYS A 404 -13.34 31.43 2.21
C CYS A 404 -12.60 32.73 1.90
N ASN A 405 -12.39 33.64 2.87
CA ASN A 405 -11.53 34.82 2.65
C ASN A 405 -10.03 34.48 2.55
N GLY A 406 -9.65 33.19 2.61
CA GLY A 406 -8.30 32.72 2.29
C GLY A 406 -8.09 32.33 0.82
N GLU A 407 -9.12 32.37 -0.02
CA GLU A 407 -9.06 31.99 -1.45
C GLU A 407 -8.88 33.18 -2.43
N GLN A 408 -8.36 34.32 -1.98
CA GLN A 408 -8.00 35.45 -2.88
C GLN A 408 -6.54 35.46 -3.29
#